data_AF-A0A2T4HAB0-F1
#
_entry.id   AF-A0A2T4HAB0-F1
#
_cell.length_a   1.000
_cell.length_b   1.000
_cell.length_c   1.000
_cell.angle_alpha   90.00
_cell.angle_beta   90.00
_cell.angle_gamma   90.00
#
_symmetry.space_group_name_H-M   'P 1'
#
loop_
_entity.id
_entity.type
_entity.pdbx_description
1 polymer ?
#
loop_
_entity_poly.entity_id
_entity_poly.type
_entity_poly.pdbx_seq_one_letter_code
_entity_poly.pdbx_strand_id
1 'polypeptide(L)'
;MAASYEIAGSCEDARAEANDIRKRLSKRMLLRYHVRRNWLRYITSLLLCLSVGELIYIHYLSKNLVRISNDPYDIRFSDLTYKSPELWDDAHQAFLRNADPVPIHSHNDYERHIPLFDALGSGCISVEADVHLRKSSLYVGHSSLGLSSKKTLKSLYLEPIQRMITAQNVNLAGHWRGLFDKAPNQTLTLLIDFKSSRAKTFAELDRHLQPLRDLDYLTYWNGTARIMRPLTIVVSGNAPFESVTAMNSTHRDIFWDAKLERLVSMEDNFDTKPPTFRFNRSNSYFASTRFQNAKLFRTEYDSALDVLPGRERDMTSTQIEQAESRGLLARYWDTPAEPPNLRDIAWRVLIDNEIGLLNMDDLGIVRQRAKGWGSLRYEDL
;
A
#
# COMPACT_ATOMS: atom_id res chain seq x y z
N MET A 1 -16.41 -51.76 77.53
CA MET A 1 -16.32 -51.90 76.06
C MET A 1 -16.29 -50.51 75.41
N ALA A 2 -15.18 -49.77 75.52
CA ALA A 2 -15.04 -48.44 74.91
C ALA A 2 -13.56 -48.03 74.78
N ALA A 3 -12.68 -48.92 74.29
CA ALA A 3 -11.27 -48.59 74.05
C ALA A 3 -10.72 -49.19 72.74
N SER A 4 -11.58 -49.75 71.89
CA SER A 4 -11.17 -50.43 70.65
C SER A 4 -11.64 -49.74 69.37
N TYR A 5 -12.34 -48.60 69.46
CA TYR A 5 -12.85 -47.87 68.28
C TYR A 5 -12.02 -46.64 67.87
N GLU A 6 -11.24 -46.00 68.77
CA GLU A 6 -10.40 -44.84 68.39
C GLU A 6 -9.07 -45.21 67.71
N ILE A 7 -8.55 -46.43 67.94
CA ILE A 7 -7.27 -46.86 67.33
C ILE A 7 -7.49 -47.30 65.85
N ALA A 8 -8.70 -47.72 65.50
CA ALA A 8 -9.01 -48.18 64.14
C ALA A 8 -9.12 -47.03 63.12
N GLY A 9 -9.77 -45.91 63.48
CA GLY A 9 -9.90 -44.73 62.61
C GLY A 9 -8.57 -44.02 62.32
N SER A 10 -7.71 -43.88 63.34
CA SER A 10 -6.36 -43.30 63.21
C SER A 10 -5.45 -44.09 62.25
N CYS A 11 -5.62 -45.42 62.20
CA CYS A 11 -4.80 -46.31 61.38
C CYS A 11 -5.30 -46.40 59.91
N GLU A 12 -6.60 -46.24 59.68
CA GLU A 12 -7.18 -46.16 58.33
C GLU A 12 -6.86 -44.83 57.65
N ASP A 13 -6.94 -43.70 58.36
CA ASP A 13 -6.57 -42.38 57.84
C ASP A 13 -5.06 -42.31 57.52
N ALA A 14 -4.20 -42.84 58.39
CA ALA A 14 -2.77 -42.93 58.13
C ALA A 14 -2.43 -43.84 56.93
N ARG A 15 -3.20 -44.92 56.69
CA ARG A 15 -3.06 -45.78 55.51
C ARG A 15 -3.56 -45.11 54.23
N ALA A 16 -4.65 -44.34 54.31
CA ALA A 16 -5.17 -43.58 53.18
C ALA A 16 -4.18 -42.47 52.77
N GLU A 17 -3.62 -41.76 53.74
CA GLU A 17 -2.60 -40.74 53.52
C GLU A 17 -1.28 -41.34 52.98
N ALA A 18 -0.82 -42.45 53.54
CA ALA A 18 0.36 -43.16 53.02
C ALA A 18 0.14 -43.68 51.59
N ASN A 19 -1.07 -44.13 51.25
CA ASN A 19 -1.41 -44.56 49.89
C ASN A 19 -1.52 -43.38 48.90
N ASP A 20 -2.04 -42.23 49.32
CA ASP A 20 -2.03 -41.01 48.49
C ASP A 20 -0.60 -40.47 48.29
N ILE A 21 0.21 -40.44 49.34
CA ILE A 21 1.64 -40.09 49.27
C ILE A 21 2.39 -41.05 48.33
N ARG A 22 2.14 -42.37 48.43
CA ARG A 22 2.75 -43.38 47.54
C ARG A 22 2.29 -43.25 46.09
N LYS A 23 1.01 -42.95 45.84
CA LYS A 23 0.47 -42.65 44.50
C LYS A 23 1.06 -41.35 43.94
N ARG A 24 1.23 -40.30 44.74
CA ARG A 24 1.87 -39.04 44.34
C ARG A 24 3.37 -39.23 44.07
N LEU A 25 4.08 -39.98 44.92
CA LEU A 25 5.48 -40.37 44.72
C LEU A 25 5.65 -41.21 43.44
N SER A 26 4.75 -42.15 43.18
CA SER A 26 4.69 -42.93 41.95
C SER A 26 4.50 -42.05 40.71
N LYS A 27 3.52 -41.13 40.73
CA LYS A 27 3.32 -40.17 39.63
C LYS A 27 4.53 -39.27 39.41
N ARG A 28 5.16 -38.78 40.48
CA ARG A 28 6.39 -37.97 40.39
C ARG A 28 7.58 -38.77 39.87
N MET A 29 7.71 -40.04 40.24
CA MET A 29 8.76 -40.94 39.73
C MET A 29 8.54 -41.29 38.26
N LEU A 30 7.31 -41.60 37.86
CA LEU A 30 6.93 -41.84 36.47
C LEU A 30 7.18 -40.58 35.61
N LEU A 31 6.81 -39.41 36.12
CA LEU A 31 7.12 -38.14 35.46
C LEU A 31 8.62 -37.90 35.35
N ARG A 32 9.40 -38.13 36.43
CA ARG A 32 10.86 -38.00 36.41
C ARG A 32 11.52 -38.98 35.43
N TYR A 33 11.04 -40.21 35.36
CA TYR A 33 11.52 -41.21 34.40
C TYR A 33 11.14 -40.84 32.96
N HIS A 34 9.91 -40.40 32.73
CA HIS A 34 9.44 -39.95 31.42
C HIS A 34 10.21 -38.71 30.94
N VAL A 35 10.45 -37.74 31.84
CA VAL A 35 11.29 -36.57 31.57
C VAL A 35 12.72 -37.00 31.32
N ARG A 36 13.34 -37.84 32.16
CA ARG A 36 14.72 -38.33 31.93
C ARG A 36 14.88 -39.17 30.67
N ARG A 37 13.84 -39.85 30.19
CA ARG A 37 13.88 -40.64 28.95
C ARG A 37 13.66 -39.77 27.71
N ASN A 38 12.85 -38.71 27.83
CA ASN A 38 12.49 -37.83 26.72
C ASN A 38 13.12 -36.43 26.81
N TRP A 39 14.06 -36.18 27.73
CA TRP A 39 14.63 -34.85 27.97
C TRP A 39 15.26 -34.25 26.72
N LEU A 40 15.99 -35.06 25.94
CA LEU A 40 16.54 -34.66 24.64
C LEU A 40 15.43 -34.22 23.68
N ARG A 41 14.31 -34.94 23.61
CA ARG A 41 13.17 -34.57 22.75
C ARG A 41 12.54 -33.26 23.19
N TYR A 42 12.37 -33.05 24.51
CA TYR A 42 11.85 -31.79 25.03
C TYR A 42 12.80 -30.61 24.77
N ILE A 43 14.11 -30.81 24.93
CA ILE A 43 15.10 -29.79 24.60
C ILE A 43 15.09 -29.48 23.11
N THR A 44 15.06 -30.50 22.23
CA THR A 44 15.01 -30.26 20.78
C THR A 44 13.72 -29.57 20.36
N SER A 45 12.58 -29.92 20.95
CA SER A 45 11.30 -29.25 20.68
C SER A 45 11.31 -27.80 21.18
N LEU A 46 11.87 -27.54 22.37
CA LEU A 46 12.01 -26.19 22.89
C LEU A 46 12.93 -25.34 22.01
N LEU A 47 14.09 -25.87 21.62
CA LEU A 47 15.03 -25.19 20.72
C LEU A 47 14.38 -24.90 19.37
N LEU A 48 13.64 -25.85 18.79
CA LEU A 48 12.90 -25.61 17.55
C LEU A 48 11.86 -24.49 17.70
N CYS A 49 11.08 -24.51 18.79
CA CYS A 49 10.11 -23.45 19.07
C CYS A 49 10.79 -22.09 19.26
N LEU A 50 11.94 -22.05 19.93
CA LEU A 50 12.72 -20.82 20.12
C LEU A 50 13.30 -20.33 18.79
N SER A 51 13.90 -21.20 17.97
CA SER A 51 14.41 -20.83 16.64
C SER A 51 13.32 -20.36 15.71
N VAL A 52 12.14 -21.01 15.70
CA VAL A 52 10.98 -20.54 14.94
C VAL A 52 10.49 -19.19 15.50
N GLY A 53 10.46 -19.03 16.83
CA GLY A 53 10.10 -17.77 17.49
C GLY A 53 11.07 -16.64 17.15
N GLU A 54 12.38 -16.90 17.15
CA GLU A 54 13.43 -15.97 16.73
C GLU A 54 13.31 -15.64 15.25
N LEU A 55 13.06 -16.62 14.36
CA LEU A 55 12.83 -16.36 12.95
C LEU A 55 11.59 -15.50 12.72
N ILE A 56 10.49 -15.77 13.43
CA ILE A 56 9.29 -14.92 13.39
C ILE A 56 9.59 -13.53 13.93
N TYR A 57 10.38 -13.42 14.99
CA TYR A 57 10.75 -12.14 15.59
C TYR A 57 11.69 -11.34 14.69
N ILE A 58 12.71 -11.96 14.10
CA ILE A 58 13.59 -11.37 13.09
C ILE A 58 12.77 -10.94 11.88
N HIS A 59 11.87 -11.80 11.38
CA HIS A 59 10.98 -11.46 10.29
C HIS A 59 10.06 -10.28 10.63
N TYR A 60 9.55 -10.24 11.87
CA TYR A 60 8.74 -9.13 12.38
C TYR A 60 9.54 -7.83 12.49
N LEU A 61 10.79 -7.90 12.96
CA LEU A 61 11.72 -6.78 13.03
C LEU A 61 12.21 -6.34 11.64
N SER A 62 12.27 -7.24 10.66
CA SER A 62 12.71 -6.93 9.30
C SER A 62 11.56 -6.46 8.41
N LYS A 63 10.30 -6.74 8.77
CA LYS A 63 9.15 -6.18 8.06
C LYS A 63 9.16 -4.66 8.17
N ASN A 64 9.23 -3.99 7.01
CA ASN A 64 9.11 -2.54 6.85
C ASN A 64 10.26 -1.70 7.43
N LEU A 65 11.41 -2.29 7.74
CA LEU A 65 12.50 -1.60 8.44
C LEU A 65 13.86 -1.84 7.79
N VAL A 66 14.05 -1.44 6.53
CA VAL A 66 15.39 -0.97 6.15
C VAL A 66 15.57 0.39 6.81
N ARG A 67 15.91 0.36 8.11
CA ARG A 67 16.36 1.55 8.82
C ARG A 67 17.70 1.93 8.25
N ILE A 68 17.75 3.07 7.58
CA ILE A 68 18.99 3.62 7.07
C ILE A 68 19.68 4.28 8.26
N SER A 69 20.91 3.86 8.53
CA SER A 69 21.69 4.43 9.63
C SER A 69 21.78 5.95 9.46
N ASN A 70 21.40 6.69 10.50
CA ASN A 70 21.34 8.16 10.53
C ASN A 70 20.40 8.79 9.49
N ASP A 71 19.35 8.10 9.08
CA ASP A 71 18.34 8.68 8.21
C ASP A 71 17.60 9.84 8.91
N PRO A 72 17.62 11.06 8.33
CA PRO A 72 16.98 12.22 8.94
C PRO A 72 15.48 12.06 9.15
N TYR A 73 14.81 11.25 8.32
CA TYR A 73 13.41 10.92 8.52
C TYR A 73 13.24 10.04 9.76
N ASP A 74 13.93 8.89 9.82
CA ASP A 74 13.84 7.99 10.96
C ASP A 74 14.18 8.69 12.29
N ILE A 75 15.25 9.51 12.33
CA ILE A 75 15.63 10.29 13.53
C ILE A 75 14.48 11.20 14.02
N ARG A 76 13.70 11.74 13.10
CA ARG A 76 12.65 12.73 13.42
C ARG A 76 11.30 12.08 13.70
N PHE A 77 10.97 10.99 13.01
CA PHE A 77 9.62 10.42 13.01
C PHE A 77 9.50 9.05 13.70
N SER A 78 10.60 8.36 14.05
CA SER A 78 10.54 6.94 14.51
C SER A 78 9.75 6.68 15.77
N ASP A 79 9.58 7.69 16.63
CA ASP A 79 8.90 7.58 17.91
C ASP A 79 7.46 8.11 17.84
N LEU A 80 7.04 8.58 16.66
CA LEU A 80 5.73 9.15 16.44
C LEU A 80 4.74 8.08 15.96
N THR A 81 3.46 8.42 16.04
CA THR A 81 2.40 7.64 15.43
C THR A 81 1.52 8.57 14.62
N TYR A 82 0.63 8.03 13.79
CA TYR A 82 -0.34 8.83 13.03
C TYR A 82 -1.28 9.71 13.90
N LYS A 83 -1.24 9.58 15.23
CA LYS A 83 -1.98 10.39 16.20
C LYS A 83 -1.13 11.43 16.93
N SER A 84 0.19 11.36 16.77
CA SER A 84 1.12 12.26 17.44
C SER A 84 0.86 13.70 17.00
N PRO A 85 0.55 14.63 17.93
CA PRO A 85 0.33 16.03 17.60
C PRO A 85 1.59 16.69 17.00
N GLU A 86 2.77 16.19 17.34
CA GLU A 86 4.09 16.64 16.84
C GLU A 86 4.17 16.58 15.31
N LEU A 87 3.44 15.65 14.67
CA LEU A 87 3.34 15.59 13.21
C LEU A 87 2.93 16.93 12.60
N TRP A 88 2.23 17.77 13.35
CA TRP A 88 1.65 19.03 12.90
C TRP A 88 2.41 20.28 13.34
N ASP A 89 3.53 20.14 14.04
CA ASP A 89 4.40 21.28 14.32
C ASP A 89 5.16 21.75 13.07
N ASP A 90 5.70 22.96 13.13
CA ASP A 90 6.38 23.58 12.00
C ASP A 90 7.62 22.78 11.56
N ALA A 91 8.33 22.13 12.48
CA ALA A 91 9.56 21.41 12.17
C ALA A 91 9.28 20.12 11.38
N HIS A 92 8.27 19.35 11.79
CA HIS A 92 7.86 18.13 11.08
C HIS A 92 7.21 18.47 9.75
N GLN A 93 6.31 19.46 9.72
CA GLN A 93 5.67 19.88 8.48
C GLN A 93 6.69 20.47 7.49
N ALA A 94 7.64 21.28 7.95
CA ALA A 94 8.71 21.79 7.08
C ALA A 94 9.62 20.67 6.56
N PHE A 95 9.88 19.63 7.34
CA PHE A 95 10.64 18.47 6.86
C PHE A 95 9.92 17.81 5.67
N LEU A 96 8.63 17.51 5.80
CA LEU A 96 7.84 16.84 4.76
C LEU A 96 7.75 17.68 3.49
N ARG A 97 7.48 18.98 3.61
CA ARG A 97 7.39 19.89 2.45
C ARG A 97 8.71 20.01 1.69
N ASN A 98 9.85 19.88 2.37
CA ASN A 98 11.17 19.98 1.75
C ASN A 98 11.68 18.67 1.14
N ALA A 99 10.91 17.58 1.23
CA ALA A 99 11.24 16.34 0.53
C ALA A 99 11.30 16.56 -0.99
N ASP A 100 12.23 15.89 -1.66
CA ASP A 100 12.33 15.90 -3.12
C ASP A 100 11.25 14.96 -3.68
N PRO A 101 10.27 15.46 -4.44
CA PRO A 101 9.23 14.59 -5.00
C PRO A 101 9.85 13.61 -5.98
N VAL A 102 9.50 12.33 -5.82
CA VAL A 102 9.93 11.23 -6.66
C VAL A 102 8.72 10.47 -7.21
N PRO A 103 8.78 9.99 -8.47
CA PRO A 103 7.69 9.30 -9.17
C PRO A 103 7.53 7.86 -8.67
N ILE A 104 7.18 7.75 -7.39
CA ILE A 104 7.07 6.52 -6.64
C ILE A 104 5.69 6.44 -5.99
N HIS A 105 5.11 5.25 -6.11
CA HIS A 105 3.91 4.80 -5.44
C HIS A 105 4.26 4.05 -4.16
N SER A 106 3.87 4.59 -3.00
CA SER A 106 3.89 3.89 -1.72
C SER A 106 2.75 2.87 -1.73
N HIS A 107 3.08 1.64 -2.13
CA HIS A 107 2.13 0.52 -2.15
C HIS A 107 1.78 0.10 -0.73
N ASN A 108 0.52 -0.26 -0.49
CA ASN A 108 0.01 -0.58 0.85
C ASN A 108 0.43 0.44 1.93
N ASP A 109 0.34 1.73 1.60
CA ASP A 109 0.82 2.82 2.46
C ASP A 109 0.23 2.78 3.89
N TYR A 110 -0.95 2.21 4.05
CA TYR A 110 -1.61 2.04 5.35
C TYR A 110 -0.92 1.06 6.30
N GLU A 111 0.04 0.26 5.82
CA GLU A 111 0.88 -0.65 6.60
C GLU A 111 2.19 -0.01 7.08
N ARG A 112 2.46 1.23 6.65
CA ARG A 112 3.61 2.02 7.09
C ARG A 112 3.51 2.39 8.58
N HIS A 113 4.64 2.81 9.15
CA HIS A 113 4.70 3.19 10.57
C HIS A 113 3.79 4.38 10.84
N ILE A 114 3.87 5.39 9.97
CA ILE A 114 2.98 6.55 9.94
C ILE A 114 2.44 6.71 8.53
N PRO A 115 1.28 6.11 8.20
CA PRO A 115 0.65 6.21 6.88
C PRO A 115 0.56 7.65 6.40
N LEU A 116 0.71 7.87 5.09
CA LEU A 116 0.87 9.15 4.40
C LEU A 116 2.20 9.86 4.72
N PHE A 117 2.56 10.00 6.00
CA PHE A 117 3.74 10.77 6.41
C PHE A 117 5.06 10.11 6.00
N ASP A 118 5.16 8.78 6.13
CA ASP A 118 6.34 8.04 5.68
C ASP A 118 6.55 8.21 4.17
N ALA A 119 5.47 8.16 3.39
CA ALA A 119 5.52 8.36 1.94
C ALA A 119 5.93 9.78 1.57
N LEU A 120 5.29 10.79 2.15
CA LEU A 120 5.59 12.20 1.87
C LEU A 120 7.01 12.58 2.31
N GLY A 121 7.46 12.13 3.48
CA GLY A 121 8.83 12.33 3.95
C GLY A 121 9.88 11.62 3.09
N SER A 122 9.45 10.62 2.32
CA SER A 122 10.27 9.94 1.32
C SER A 122 10.15 10.54 -0.08
N GLY A 123 9.30 11.56 -0.27
CA GLY A 123 9.07 12.22 -1.55
C GLY A 123 8.07 11.51 -2.47
N CYS A 124 7.43 10.42 -2.03
CA CYS A 124 6.50 9.68 -2.89
C CYS A 124 5.32 10.58 -3.33
N ILE A 125 5.09 10.67 -4.64
CA ILE A 125 3.97 11.44 -5.21
C ILE A 125 2.69 10.62 -5.34
N SER A 126 2.69 9.37 -4.89
CA SER A 126 1.48 8.54 -4.87
C SER A 126 1.46 7.57 -3.69
N VAL A 127 0.27 7.32 -3.16
CA VAL A 127 0.02 6.43 -2.01
C VAL A 127 -1.22 5.57 -2.27
N GLU A 128 -1.31 4.42 -1.61
CA GLU A 128 -2.45 3.50 -1.71
C GLU A 128 -3.17 3.26 -0.38
N ALA A 129 -4.50 3.18 -0.45
CA ALA A 129 -5.36 2.78 0.65
C ALA A 129 -6.30 1.62 0.26
N ASP A 130 -6.15 0.46 0.92
CA ASP A 130 -7.11 -0.64 0.86
C ASP A 130 -8.35 -0.29 1.68
N VAL A 131 -9.52 -0.18 1.05
CA VAL A 131 -10.76 0.24 1.74
C VAL A 131 -11.84 -0.82 1.81
N HIS A 132 -12.47 -0.90 2.98
CA HIS A 132 -13.64 -1.71 3.28
C HIS A 132 -14.78 -0.82 3.76
N LEU A 133 -15.93 -0.90 3.10
CA LEU A 133 -17.14 -0.24 3.54
C LEU A 133 -17.76 -1.00 4.71
N ARG A 134 -17.97 -0.31 5.83
CA ARG A 134 -18.89 -0.76 6.89
C ARG A 134 -19.81 0.39 7.31
N LYS A 135 -21.12 0.18 7.18
CA LYS A 135 -22.13 1.24 7.32
C LYS A 135 -21.84 2.36 6.29
N SER A 136 -21.52 3.56 6.74
CA SER A 136 -21.19 4.73 5.89
C SER A 136 -19.73 5.20 6.06
N SER A 137 -18.88 4.33 6.61
CA SER A 137 -17.45 4.62 6.81
C SER A 137 -16.59 3.70 5.97
N LEU A 138 -15.57 4.29 5.35
CA LEU A 138 -14.52 3.59 4.60
C LEU A 138 -13.35 3.31 5.55
N TYR A 139 -13.27 2.07 6.03
CA TYR A 139 -12.20 1.61 6.90
C TYR A 139 -11.00 1.18 6.07
N VAL A 140 -9.80 1.41 6.59
CA VAL A 140 -8.56 1.10 5.88
C VAL A 140 -7.90 -0.14 6.45
N GLY A 141 -7.49 -1.05 5.56
CA GLY A 141 -6.68 -2.22 5.88
C GLY A 141 -6.86 -3.35 4.87
N HIS A 142 -5.84 -4.21 4.76
CA HIS A 142 -5.84 -5.29 3.78
C HIS A 142 -7.00 -6.28 3.96
N SER A 143 -7.19 -6.76 5.21
CA SER A 143 -8.21 -7.74 5.56
C SER A 143 -9.31 -7.14 6.42
N SER A 144 -10.54 -7.58 6.18
CA SER A 144 -11.72 -7.16 6.95
C SER A 144 -11.62 -7.54 8.44
N LEU A 145 -10.82 -8.55 8.80
CA LEU A 145 -10.62 -9.00 10.18
C LEU A 145 -9.73 -8.04 11.00
N GLY A 146 -8.87 -7.27 10.34
CA GLY A 146 -7.92 -6.35 10.99
C GLY A 146 -8.38 -4.90 11.09
N LEU A 147 -9.63 -4.60 10.71
CA LEU A 147 -10.11 -3.22 10.62
C LEU A 147 -10.26 -2.59 12.01
N SER A 148 -9.62 -1.43 12.18
CA SER A 148 -9.76 -0.60 13.37
C SER A 148 -10.79 0.49 13.15
N SER A 149 -11.66 0.74 14.13
CA SER A 149 -12.59 1.88 14.07
C SER A 149 -11.89 3.24 13.97
N LYS A 150 -10.61 3.30 14.34
CA LYS A 150 -9.75 4.49 14.34
C LYS A 150 -8.92 4.65 13.08
N LYS A 151 -9.03 3.74 12.10
CA LYS A 151 -8.30 3.77 10.82
C LYS A 151 -9.31 3.82 9.68
N THR A 152 -9.67 5.02 9.27
CA THR A 152 -10.56 5.29 8.14
C THR A 152 -9.81 6.03 7.04
N LEU A 153 -10.33 5.97 5.81
CA LEU A 153 -9.77 6.72 4.68
C LEU A 153 -9.70 8.21 5.00
N LYS A 154 -10.77 8.72 5.63
CA LYS A 154 -10.87 10.09 6.09
C LYS A 154 -9.76 10.46 7.09
N SER A 155 -9.61 9.67 8.16
CA SER A 155 -8.67 9.97 9.25
C SER A 155 -7.20 9.76 8.89
N LEU A 156 -6.90 8.82 7.98
CA LEU A 156 -5.52 8.50 7.60
C LEU A 156 -5.02 9.31 6.39
N TYR A 157 -5.92 9.67 5.46
CA TYR A 157 -5.54 10.31 4.20
C TYR A 157 -6.26 11.63 3.98
N LEU A 158 -7.60 11.65 3.88
CA LEU A 158 -8.31 12.84 3.36
C LEU A 158 -8.16 14.06 4.26
N GLU A 159 -8.39 13.94 5.57
CA GLU A 159 -8.23 15.06 6.50
C GLU A 159 -6.78 15.52 6.62
N PRO A 160 -5.78 14.62 6.77
CA PRO A 160 -4.38 15.03 6.75
C PRO A 160 -3.96 15.76 5.46
N ILE A 161 -4.32 15.22 4.30
CA ILE A 161 -4.00 15.83 2.99
C ILE A 161 -4.66 17.19 2.87
N GLN A 162 -5.96 17.30 3.19
CA GLN A 162 -6.68 18.57 3.18
C GLN A 162 -5.99 19.61 4.07
N ARG A 163 -5.63 19.23 5.31
CA ARG A 163 -4.96 20.14 6.26
C ARG A 163 -3.62 20.64 5.72
N MET A 164 -2.81 19.75 5.15
CA MET A 164 -1.50 20.11 4.59
C MET A 164 -1.62 21.02 3.37
N ILE A 165 -2.53 20.72 2.44
CA ILE A 165 -2.77 21.57 1.26
C ILE A 165 -3.33 22.93 1.69
N THR A 166 -4.34 22.97 2.55
CA THR A 166 -4.92 24.24 3.02
C THR A 166 -3.88 25.14 3.67
N ALA A 167 -3.00 24.59 4.52
CA ALA A 167 -1.92 25.35 5.12
C ALA A 167 -0.98 26.00 4.09
N GLN A 168 -0.75 25.34 2.95
CA GLN A 168 0.08 25.88 1.86
C GLN A 168 -0.64 26.91 0.97
N ASN A 169 -1.96 27.02 1.07
CA ASN A 169 -2.80 27.80 0.16
C ASN A 169 -3.56 28.97 0.83
N VAL A 170 -3.28 29.29 2.11
CA VAL A 170 -4.01 30.32 2.90
C VAL A 170 -4.10 31.70 2.22
N ASN A 171 -3.10 32.07 1.40
CA ASN A 171 -3.03 33.38 0.74
C ASN A 171 -2.85 33.29 -0.79
N LEU A 172 -3.27 32.19 -1.41
CA LEU A 172 -3.13 31.99 -2.84
C LEU A 172 -4.49 32.09 -3.53
N ALA A 173 -4.58 32.98 -4.52
CA ALA A 173 -5.76 33.12 -5.37
C ALA A 173 -5.41 32.71 -6.80
N GLY A 174 -6.27 31.91 -7.44
CA GLY A 174 -6.13 31.50 -8.84
C GLY A 174 -5.05 30.45 -9.13
N HIS A 175 -4.26 30.06 -8.14
CA HIS A 175 -3.25 29.01 -8.23
C HIS A 175 -3.32 28.11 -7.00
N TRP A 176 -2.96 26.84 -7.17
CA TRP A 176 -2.83 25.89 -6.08
C TRP A 176 -1.37 25.52 -5.86
N ARG A 177 -1.02 25.23 -4.60
CA ARG A 177 0.22 24.57 -4.22
C ARG A 177 -0.08 23.17 -3.69
N GLY A 178 0.70 22.20 -4.15
CA GLY A 178 0.69 20.82 -3.71
C GLY A 178 1.38 20.66 -2.36
N LEU A 179 1.96 19.48 -2.14
CA LEU A 179 2.55 19.14 -0.84
C LEU A 179 4.04 19.47 -0.72
N PHE A 180 4.75 19.62 -1.85
CA PHE A 180 6.22 19.75 -1.89
C PHE A 180 6.65 21.16 -2.29
N ASP A 181 7.47 21.82 -1.47
CA ASP A 181 7.96 23.18 -1.72
C ASP A 181 8.88 23.26 -2.94
N LYS A 182 9.61 22.18 -3.23
CA LYS A 182 10.52 22.07 -4.38
C LYS A 182 9.82 21.82 -5.72
N ALA A 183 8.58 21.33 -5.69
CA ALA A 183 7.72 21.22 -6.87
C ALA A 183 6.29 21.65 -6.50
N PRO A 184 6.01 22.96 -6.44
CA PRO A 184 4.74 23.47 -5.92
C PRO A 184 3.50 22.99 -6.68
N ASN A 185 3.64 22.60 -7.95
CA ASN A 185 2.53 22.09 -8.77
C ASN A 185 2.52 20.56 -8.90
N GLN A 186 3.24 19.85 -8.02
CA GLN A 186 3.21 18.39 -7.97
C GLN A 186 1.89 17.92 -7.34
N THR A 187 1.08 17.20 -8.11
CA THR A 187 -0.09 16.49 -7.58
C THR A 187 0.35 15.31 -6.72
N LEU A 188 -0.37 15.04 -5.63
CA LEU A 188 -0.38 13.75 -4.97
C LEU A 188 -1.45 12.87 -5.62
N THR A 189 -1.16 11.60 -5.88
CA THR A 189 -2.17 10.62 -6.31
C THR A 189 -2.53 9.66 -5.19
N LEU A 190 -3.79 9.65 -4.77
CA LEU A 190 -4.33 8.68 -3.81
C LEU A 190 -5.06 7.57 -4.57
N LEU A 191 -4.45 6.39 -4.62
CA LEU A 191 -5.06 5.17 -5.13
C LEU A 191 -5.89 4.52 -4.03
N ILE A 192 -7.15 4.21 -4.33
CA ILE A 192 -8.10 3.64 -3.38
C ILE A 192 -8.55 2.28 -3.91
N ASP A 193 -8.01 1.20 -3.35
CA ASP A 193 -8.35 -0.18 -3.72
C ASP A 193 -9.59 -0.65 -2.94
N PHE A 194 -10.67 -0.93 -3.66
CA PHE A 194 -11.91 -1.40 -3.04
C PHE A 194 -11.85 -2.89 -2.74
N LYS A 195 -11.90 -3.24 -1.45
CA LYS A 195 -12.00 -4.63 -0.99
C LYS A 195 -13.44 -5.10 -0.72
N SER A 196 -14.45 -4.24 -0.89
CA SER A 196 -15.86 -4.53 -0.55
C SER A 196 -16.88 -3.99 -1.58
N SER A 197 -18.18 -3.99 -1.24
CA SER A 197 -19.33 -3.75 -2.13
C SER A 197 -19.15 -2.61 -3.15
N ARG A 198 -19.12 -2.95 -4.45
CA ARG A 198 -18.68 -2.10 -5.57
C ARG A 198 -19.35 -0.71 -5.62
N ALA A 199 -20.68 -0.68 -5.80
CA ALA A 199 -21.41 0.58 -6.02
C ALA A 199 -21.60 1.39 -4.73
N LYS A 200 -21.87 0.74 -3.59
CA LYS A 200 -22.05 1.43 -2.30
C LYS A 200 -20.74 2.04 -1.79
N THR A 201 -19.62 1.33 -1.97
CA THR A 201 -18.29 1.86 -1.59
C THR A 201 -17.97 3.08 -2.45
N PHE A 202 -18.29 3.04 -3.74
CA PHE A 202 -18.10 4.19 -4.64
C PHE A 202 -18.93 5.41 -4.20
N ALA A 203 -20.22 5.21 -3.92
CA ALA A 203 -21.09 6.31 -3.48
C ALA A 203 -20.64 6.94 -2.15
N GLU A 204 -20.14 6.14 -1.20
CA GLU A 204 -19.58 6.68 0.05
C GLU A 204 -18.23 7.36 -0.17
N LEU A 205 -17.38 6.86 -1.08
CA LEU A 205 -16.16 7.57 -1.47
C LEU A 205 -16.51 8.94 -2.07
N ASP A 206 -17.40 8.95 -3.05
CA ASP A 206 -17.88 10.16 -3.70
C ASP A 206 -18.38 11.19 -2.66
N ARG A 207 -19.15 10.76 -1.67
CA ARG A 207 -19.58 11.63 -0.57
C ARG A 207 -18.43 12.12 0.33
N HIS A 208 -17.46 11.26 0.63
CA HIS A 208 -16.30 11.63 1.48
C HIS A 208 -15.36 12.63 0.79
N LEU A 209 -15.38 12.72 -0.54
CA LEU A 209 -14.58 13.66 -1.32
C LEU A 209 -15.18 15.07 -1.39
N GLN A 210 -16.44 15.28 -0.99
CA GLN A 210 -17.10 16.59 -1.08
C GLN A 210 -16.32 17.75 -0.43
N PRO A 211 -15.74 17.61 0.78
CA PRO A 211 -14.97 18.70 1.39
C PRO A 211 -13.75 19.13 0.55
N LEU A 212 -13.16 18.22 -0.22
CA LEU A 212 -12.03 18.51 -1.11
C LEU A 212 -12.50 19.16 -2.42
N ARG A 213 -13.72 18.85 -2.89
CA ARG A 213 -14.37 19.54 -4.02
C ARG A 213 -14.70 20.98 -3.68
N ASP A 214 -15.24 21.22 -2.48
CA ASP A 214 -15.60 22.55 -2.00
C ASP A 214 -14.37 23.49 -1.94
N LEU A 215 -13.17 22.91 -1.83
CA LEU A 215 -11.88 23.59 -1.82
C LEU A 215 -11.17 23.61 -3.19
N ASP A 216 -11.77 23.03 -4.24
CA ASP A 216 -11.17 22.89 -5.58
C ASP A 216 -9.80 22.17 -5.57
N TYR A 217 -9.66 21.14 -4.73
CA TYR A 217 -8.40 20.39 -4.57
C TYR A 217 -8.30 19.13 -5.42
N LEU A 218 -9.38 18.69 -6.06
CA LEU A 218 -9.43 17.43 -6.80
C LEU A 218 -9.16 17.61 -8.29
N THR A 219 -8.21 16.85 -8.84
CA THR A 219 -7.97 16.79 -10.28
C THR A 219 -9.24 16.28 -10.95
N TYR A 220 -9.67 16.91 -12.04
CA TYR A 220 -10.91 16.52 -12.70
C TYR A 220 -10.84 16.62 -14.22
N TRP A 221 -11.68 15.86 -14.91
CA TRP A 221 -11.93 15.98 -16.33
C TRP A 221 -13.03 17.01 -16.59
N ASN A 222 -12.75 18.03 -17.40
CA ASN A 222 -13.70 19.12 -17.69
C ASN A 222 -14.58 18.89 -18.94
N GLY A 223 -14.48 17.72 -19.58
CA GLY A 223 -15.10 17.44 -20.88
C GLY A 223 -14.12 17.41 -22.05
N THR A 224 -12.95 18.05 -21.92
CA THR A 224 -11.96 18.18 -23.00
C THR A 224 -10.52 17.88 -22.55
N ALA A 225 -10.19 18.25 -21.32
CA ALA A 225 -8.87 18.08 -20.74
C ALA A 225 -8.95 17.69 -19.26
N ARG A 226 -7.86 17.10 -18.76
CA ARG A 226 -7.66 16.87 -17.33
C ARG A 226 -7.12 18.16 -16.71
N ILE A 227 -7.85 18.71 -15.75
CA ILE A 227 -7.47 19.90 -14.99
C ILE A 227 -6.78 19.42 -13.73
N MET A 228 -5.46 19.59 -13.68
CA MET A 228 -4.63 19.16 -12.56
C MET A 228 -4.88 20.05 -11.34
N ARG A 229 -4.99 19.40 -10.18
CA ARG A 229 -5.13 19.99 -8.84
C ARG A 229 -4.17 19.29 -7.87
N PRO A 230 -4.05 19.76 -6.61
CA PRO A 230 -3.13 19.15 -5.64
C PRO A 230 -3.34 17.65 -5.39
N LEU A 231 -4.55 17.13 -5.57
CA LEU A 231 -4.91 15.75 -5.27
C LEU A 231 -5.64 15.09 -6.44
N THR A 232 -5.10 13.97 -6.91
CA THR A 232 -5.74 13.10 -7.91
C THR A 232 -6.26 11.84 -7.24
N ILE A 233 -7.54 11.52 -7.42
CA ILE A 233 -8.16 10.31 -6.88
C ILE A 233 -8.23 9.23 -7.96
N VAL A 234 -7.70 8.05 -7.63
CA VAL A 234 -7.77 6.88 -8.51
C VAL A 234 -8.40 5.72 -7.74
N VAL A 235 -9.32 4.99 -8.37
CA VAL A 235 -9.94 3.79 -7.79
C VAL A 235 -9.50 2.52 -8.51
N SER A 236 -9.35 1.45 -7.74
CA SER A 236 -8.94 0.12 -8.24
C SER A 236 -9.67 -1.01 -7.49
N GLY A 237 -9.22 -2.24 -7.67
CA GLY A 237 -9.76 -3.42 -7.00
C GLY A 237 -11.18 -3.77 -7.46
N ASN A 238 -12.12 -3.81 -6.51
CA ASN A 238 -13.54 -4.08 -6.79
C ASN A 238 -14.35 -2.84 -7.14
N ALA A 239 -13.73 -1.69 -7.38
CA ALA A 239 -14.47 -0.54 -7.87
C ALA A 239 -15.15 -0.90 -9.23
N PRO A 240 -16.33 -0.37 -9.53
CA PRO A 240 -16.96 -0.62 -10.82
C PRO A 240 -16.58 0.48 -11.81
N PHE A 241 -16.00 0.12 -12.95
CA PHE A 241 -15.64 1.06 -14.02
C PHE A 241 -16.85 1.89 -14.46
N GLU A 242 -18.03 1.28 -14.48
CA GLU A 242 -19.30 1.90 -14.85
C GLU A 242 -19.67 3.04 -13.91
N SER A 243 -19.33 2.97 -12.62
CA SER A 243 -19.56 4.09 -11.69
C SER A 243 -18.65 5.26 -11.99
N VAL A 244 -17.40 5.01 -12.40
CA VAL A 244 -16.51 6.07 -12.86
C VAL A 244 -17.08 6.72 -14.11
N THR A 245 -17.48 5.95 -15.13
CA THR A 245 -17.98 6.52 -16.40
C THR A 245 -19.36 7.18 -16.28
N ALA A 246 -20.19 6.75 -15.32
CA ALA A 246 -21.53 7.31 -15.08
C ALA A 246 -21.51 8.67 -14.36
N MET A 247 -20.38 9.12 -13.80
CA MET A 247 -20.28 10.49 -13.27
C MET A 247 -20.41 11.51 -14.41
N ASN A 248 -20.58 12.78 -14.06
CA ASN A 248 -20.71 13.88 -15.01
C ASN A 248 -19.53 13.89 -16.01
N SER A 249 -19.85 13.80 -17.31
CA SER A 249 -18.86 13.77 -18.40
C SER A 249 -18.06 15.05 -18.56
N THR A 250 -18.51 16.16 -17.98
CA THR A 250 -17.79 17.45 -17.95
C THR A 250 -17.24 17.80 -16.57
N HIS A 251 -17.39 16.93 -15.58
CA HIS A 251 -16.81 17.12 -14.25
C HIS A 251 -16.64 15.78 -13.53
N ARG A 252 -15.59 15.04 -13.90
CA ARG A 252 -15.25 13.74 -13.31
C ARG A 252 -13.93 13.85 -12.55
N ASP A 253 -13.94 13.62 -11.24
CA ASP A 253 -12.78 13.79 -10.36
C ASP A 253 -12.30 12.50 -9.68
N ILE A 254 -12.90 11.37 -10.07
CA ILE A 254 -12.44 10.03 -9.70
C ILE A 254 -12.06 9.32 -10.99
N PHE A 255 -10.82 8.85 -11.06
CA PHE A 255 -10.29 8.14 -12.22
C PHE A 255 -10.11 6.65 -11.93
N TRP A 256 -10.06 5.86 -12.98
CA TRP A 256 -9.91 4.42 -12.93
C TRP A 256 -8.42 3.99 -13.05
N ASP A 257 -8.05 2.91 -12.36
CA ASP A 257 -6.81 2.15 -12.59
C ASP A 257 -7.10 1.00 -13.56
N ALA A 258 -6.75 1.19 -14.84
CA ALA A 258 -6.99 0.21 -15.89
C ALA A 258 -6.09 -1.02 -15.71
N LYS A 259 -6.52 -2.17 -16.23
CA LYS A 259 -5.69 -3.39 -16.21
C LYS A 259 -4.68 -3.35 -17.34
N LEU A 260 -3.42 -3.11 -17.02
CA LEU A 260 -2.36 -2.95 -18.01
C LEU A 260 -2.17 -4.21 -18.87
N GLU A 261 -2.35 -5.40 -18.29
CA GLU A 261 -2.26 -6.67 -19.03
C GLU A 261 -3.43 -6.94 -19.98
N ARG A 262 -4.48 -6.09 -19.96
CA ARG A 262 -5.69 -6.19 -20.79
C ARG A 262 -6.16 -4.80 -21.24
N LEU A 263 -5.21 -3.95 -21.62
CA LEU A 263 -5.51 -2.56 -21.94
C LEU A 263 -6.16 -2.40 -23.33
N VAL A 264 -5.76 -3.27 -24.28
CA VAL A 264 -6.41 -3.37 -25.60
C VAL A 264 -7.82 -3.95 -25.44
N SER A 265 -8.83 -3.20 -25.84
CA SER A 265 -10.24 -3.56 -25.68
C SER A 265 -10.92 -3.75 -27.05
N MET A 266 -11.95 -4.60 -27.11
CA MET A 266 -12.82 -4.70 -28.30
C MET A 266 -13.56 -3.39 -28.60
N GLU A 267 -13.71 -2.52 -27.61
CA GLU A 267 -14.31 -1.19 -27.74
C GLU A 267 -13.34 -0.12 -28.27
N ASP A 268 -12.05 -0.45 -28.39
CA ASP A 268 -11.08 0.44 -29.02
C ASP A 268 -11.38 0.52 -30.52
N ASN A 269 -11.40 1.74 -31.06
CA ASN A 269 -11.60 2.02 -32.47
C ASN A 269 -10.33 2.64 -33.05
N PHE A 270 -9.66 1.89 -33.91
CA PHE A 270 -8.42 2.28 -34.58
C PHE A 270 -8.66 2.91 -35.97
N ASP A 271 -9.92 2.97 -36.43
CA ASP A 271 -10.28 3.58 -37.71
C ASP A 271 -10.46 5.10 -37.58
N THR A 272 -10.56 5.63 -36.36
CA THR A 272 -10.60 7.06 -36.06
C THR A 272 -9.20 7.68 -36.05
N LYS A 273 -9.12 8.99 -36.30
CA LYS A 273 -7.87 9.77 -36.28
C LYS A 273 -8.02 10.98 -35.35
N PRO A 274 -7.46 10.97 -34.13
CA PRO A 274 -6.73 9.87 -33.50
C PRO A 274 -7.63 8.67 -33.12
N PRO A 275 -7.07 7.47 -32.87
CA PRO A 275 -7.80 6.33 -32.33
C PRO A 275 -8.56 6.68 -31.04
N THR A 276 -9.69 6.03 -30.82
CA THR A 276 -10.45 6.17 -29.56
C THR A 276 -10.38 4.90 -28.74
N PHE A 277 -10.09 5.03 -27.46
CA PHE A 277 -9.88 3.89 -26.56
C PHE A 277 -10.95 3.81 -25.47
N ARG A 278 -11.31 2.59 -25.05
CA ARG A 278 -12.18 2.34 -23.89
C ARG A 278 -11.60 2.98 -22.63
N PHE A 279 -10.32 2.72 -22.38
CA PHE A 279 -9.56 3.30 -21.29
C PHE A 279 -8.75 4.46 -21.85
N ASN A 280 -9.00 5.67 -21.35
CA ASN A 280 -8.33 6.87 -21.84
C ASN A 280 -8.26 7.92 -20.73
N ARG A 281 -7.54 9.02 -20.99
CA ARG A 281 -7.34 10.12 -20.05
C ARG A 281 -8.61 10.73 -19.41
N SER A 282 -9.79 10.58 -20.01
CA SER A 282 -11.04 11.11 -19.43
C SER A 282 -11.61 10.25 -18.31
N ASN A 283 -11.23 8.97 -18.25
CA ASN A 283 -11.82 8.00 -17.32
C ASN A 283 -10.79 7.25 -16.49
N SER A 284 -9.55 7.12 -16.96
CA SER A 284 -8.49 6.35 -16.30
C SER A 284 -7.26 7.22 -16.08
N TYR A 285 -6.53 7.00 -15.00
CA TYR A 285 -5.28 7.71 -14.68
C TYR A 285 -4.08 6.77 -14.73
N PHE A 286 -4.23 5.60 -14.11
CA PHE A 286 -3.23 4.53 -14.15
C PHE A 286 -3.66 3.42 -15.10
N ALA A 287 -2.66 2.67 -15.54
CA ALA A 287 -2.83 1.30 -15.98
C ALA A 287 -1.82 0.42 -15.23
N SER A 288 -2.30 -0.50 -14.40
CA SER A 288 -1.45 -1.30 -13.51
C SER A 288 -1.53 -2.80 -13.79
N THR A 289 -0.43 -3.52 -13.55
CA THR A 289 -0.42 -5.01 -13.50
C THR A 289 0.70 -5.55 -12.62
N ARG A 290 0.71 -6.88 -12.39
CA ARG A 290 1.83 -7.55 -11.72
C ARG A 290 3.09 -7.46 -12.57
N PHE A 291 4.24 -7.27 -11.96
CA PHE A 291 5.52 -7.30 -12.66
C PHE A 291 5.76 -8.60 -13.44
N GLN A 292 5.26 -9.73 -12.93
CA GLN A 292 5.32 -11.03 -13.62
C GLN A 292 4.60 -11.05 -14.98
N ASN A 293 3.65 -10.13 -15.20
CA ASN A 293 2.91 -9.98 -16.47
C ASN A 293 3.53 -8.90 -17.38
N ALA A 294 4.69 -8.36 -17.03
CA ALA A 294 5.27 -7.22 -17.73
C ALA A 294 5.70 -7.60 -19.15
N LYS A 295 5.22 -6.82 -20.12
CA LYS A 295 5.65 -6.86 -21.51
C LYS A 295 6.44 -5.60 -21.82
N LEU A 296 7.72 -5.60 -21.46
CA LEU A 296 8.61 -4.43 -21.53
C LEU A 296 9.38 -4.33 -22.86
N PHE A 297 9.48 -5.43 -23.60
CA PHE A 297 10.21 -5.47 -24.87
C PHE A 297 9.29 -5.99 -25.97
N ARG A 298 9.42 -5.39 -27.17
CA ARG A 298 8.82 -5.95 -28.39
C ARG A 298 9.62 -7.19 -28.79
N THR A 299 8.97 -8.22 -29.34
CA THR A 299 9.70 -9.40 -29.81
C THR A 299 10.40 -9.08 -31.15
N GLU A 300 11.54 -9.71 -31.44
CA GLU A 300 12.29 -9.49 -32.70
C GLU A 300 11.49 -9.91 -33.96
N TYR A 301 10.45 -10.73 -33.80
CA TYR A 301 9.54 -11.09 -34.89
C TYR A 301 8.50 -9.99 -35.17
N ASP A 302 8.21 -9.14 -34.17
CA ASP A 302 7.24 -8.04 -34.26
C ASP A 302 7.82 -6.75 -34.86
N SER A 303 9.14 -6.57 -34.84
CA SER A 303 9.81 -5.38 -35.39
C SER A 303 9.81 -5.32 -36.92
N ALA A 304 9.56 -6.46 -37.60
CA ALA A 304 9.38 -6.53 -39.05
C ALA A 304 7.94 -6.18 -39.52
N LEU A 305 7.03 -5.85 -38.60
CA LEU A 305 5.59 -5.79 -38.82
C LEU A 305 4.98 -4.37 -38.74
N ASP A 306 5.65 -3.36 -39.28
CA ASP A 306 5.10 -2.00 -39.43
C ASP A 306 3.86 -1.94 -40.37
N VAL A 307 3.51 -3.05 -41.02
CA VAL A 307 2.35 -3.21 -41.93
C VAL A 307 1.08 -3.71 -41.22
N LEU A 308 1.12 -3.95 -39.91
CA LEU A 308 -0.04 -4.46 -39.17
C LEU A 308 -1.16 -3.41 -39.06
N PRO A 309 -2.44 -3.84 -39.09
CA PRO A 309 -3.55 -2.96 -38.75
C PRO A 309 -3.43 -2.43 -37.31
N GLY A 310 -4.11 -1.32 -37.02
CA GLY A 310 -3.86 -0.53 -35.81
C GLY A 310 -3.98 -1.31 -34.49
N ARG A 311 -4.93 -2.25 -34.42
CA ARG A 311 -5.15 -3.10 -33.24
C ARG A 311 -3.99 -4.07 -33.03
N GLU A 312 -3.57 -4.75 -34.09
CA GLU A 312 -2.47 -5.72 -34.07
C GLU A 312 -1.17 -5.03 -33.68
N ARG A 313 -0.92 -3.82 -34.21
CA ARG A 313 0.24 -3.00 -33.81
C ARG A 313 0.22 -2.63 -32.33
N ASP A 314 -0.94 -2.24 -31.79
CA ASP A 314 -1.06 -1.92 -30.37
C ASP A 314 -0.85 -3.16 -29.49
N MET A 315 -1.34 -4.33 -29.91
CA MET A 315 -1.10 -5.61 -29.22
C MET A 315 0.37 -6.03 -29.22
N THR A 316 1.14 -5.69 -30.26
CA THR A 316 2.59 -5.99 -30.34
C THR A 316 3.46 -4.97 -29.61
N SER A 317 2.95 -3.75 -29.36
CA SER A 317 3.62 -2.72 -28.56
C SER A 317 3.90 -3.18 -27.12
N THR A 318 4.83 -2.50 -26.45
CA THR A 318 5.06 -2.72 -25.01
C THR A 318 3.85 -2.22 -24.23
N GLN A 319 3.66 -2.72 -23.02
CA GLN A 319 2.56 -2.26 -22.16
C GLN A 319 2.70 -0.78 -21.80
N ILE A 320 3.93 -0.27 -21.62
CA ILE A 320 4.17 1.14 -21.32
C ILE A 320 3.72 2.02 -22.50
N GLU A 321 4.08 1.64 -23.73
CA GLU A 321 3.62 2.32 -24.96
C GLU A 321 2.09 2.29 -25.10
N GLN A 322 1.45 1.15 -24.77
CA GLN A 322 -0.01 1.03 -24.79
C GLN A 322 -0.69 1.98 -23.78
N ALA A 323 -0.09 2.18 -22.60
CA ALA A 323 -0.60 3.10 -21.59
C ALA A 323 -0.41 4.55 -22.01
N GLU A 324 0.79 4.88 -22.52
CA GLU A 324 1.14 6.22 -22.98
C GLU A 324 0.22 6.68 -24.12
N SER A 325 -0.06 5.83 -25.12
CA SER A 325 -0.96 6.16 -26.23
C SER A 325 -2.40 6.48 -25.80
N ARG A 326 -2.79 6.05 -24.59
CA ARG A 326 -4.09 6.30 -23.96
C ARG A 326 -4.06 7.48 -22.97
N GLY A 327 -2.89 8.10 -22.78
CA GLY A 327 -2.66 9.16 -21.79
C GLY A 327 -2.71 8.65 -20.34
N LEU A 328 -2.24 7.42 -20.12
CA LEU A 328 -2.25 6.74 -18.83
C LEU A 328 -0.83 6.49 -18.34
N LEU A 329 -0.65 6.50 -17.03
CA LEU A 329 0.61 6.15 -16.39
C LEU A 329 0.67 4.64 -16.14
N ALA A 330 1.63 3.95 -16.75
CA ALA A 330 1.88 2.54 -16.49
C ALA A 330 2.53 2.33 -15.10
N ARG A 331 2.10 1.27 -14.40
CA ARG A 331 2.65 0.85 -13.10
C ARG A 331 2.72 -0.67 -13.00
N TYR A 332 3.80 -1.18 -12.40
CA TYR A 332 3.94 -2.59 -12.07
C TYR A 332 4.04 -2.80 -10.57
N TRP A 333 3.14 -3.60 -9.98
CA TRP A 333 3.20 -4.00 -8.58
C TRP A 333 3.79 -5.41 -8.43
N ASP A 334 4.14 -5.81 -7.22
CA ASP A 334 4.87 -7.08 -6.96
C ASP A 334 6.21 -7.16 -7.71
N THR A 335 6.93 -6.03 -7.77
CA THR A 335 8.30 -5.99 -8.30
C THR A 335 9.24 -6.74 -7.36
N PRO A 336 10.28 -7.44 -7.88
CA PRO A 336 11.23 -8.14 -7.03
C PRO A 336 11.83 -7.23 -5.95
N ALA A 337 11.66 -7.59 -4.68
CA ALA A 337 12.25 -6.87 -3.55
C ALA A 337 13.62 -7.42 -3.14
N GLU A 338 13.82 -8.74 -3.32
CA GLU A 338 15.01 -9.48 -2.91
C GLU A 338 15.47 -10.45 -4.02
N PRO A 339 16.78 -10.72 -4.14
CA PRO A 339 17.88 -10.03 -3.47
C PRO A 339 18.03 -8.57 -3.97
N PRO A 340 18.74 -7.68 -3.25
CA PRO A 340 18.76 -6.25 -3.57
C PRO A 340 19.24 -5.96 -5.00
N ASN A 341 20.19 -6.73 -5.52
CA ASN A 341 20.67 -6.58 -6.90
C ASN A 341 19.59 -6.89 -7.95
N LEU A 342 18.68 -7.84 -7.69
CA LEU A 342 17.58 -8.15 -8.61
C LEU A 342 16.55 -7.02 -8.62
N ARG A 343 16.20 -6.50 -7.43
CA ARG A 343 15.35 -5.31 -7.29
C ARG A 343 15.91 -4.13 -8.09
N ASP A 344 17.20 -3.86 -7.93
CA ASP A 344 17.88 -2.75 -8.59
C ASP A 344 17.88 -2.89 -10.12
N ILE A 345 18.09 -4.10 -10.63
CA ILE A 345 17.99 -4.40 -12.06
C ILE A 345 16.55 -4.19 -12.55
N ALA A 346 15.55 -4.70 -11.83
CA ALA A 346 14.15 -4.54 -12.20
C ALA A 346 13.77 -3.05 -12.27
N TRP A 347 14.19 -2.25 -11.30
CA TRP A 347 13.92 -0.80 -11.32
C TRP A 347 14.62 -0.10 -12.47
N ARG A 348 15.91 -0.40 -12.70
CA ARG A 348 16.64 0.20 -13.82
C ARG A 348 15.96 -0.13 -15.15
N VAL A 349 15.57 -1.38 -15.36
CA VAL A 349 14.84 -1.78 -16.57
C VAL A 349 13.54 -1.00 -16.71
N LEU A 350 12.76 -0.82 -15.64
CA LEU A 350 11.51 -0.05 -15.70
C LEU A 350 11.75 1.43 -16.02
N ILE A 351 12.79 2.05 -15.44
CA ILE A 351 13.18 3.44 -15.74
C ILE A 351 13.67 3.59 -17.17
N ASP A 352 14.53 2.68 -17.63
CA ASP A 352 15.07 2.68 -18.99
C ASP A 352 13.96 2.52 -20.05
N ASN A 353 12.82 1.95 -19.65
CA ASN A 353 11.60 1.86 -20.47
C ASN A 353 10.58 2.98 -20.15
N GLU A 354 11.00 4.05 -19.48
CA GLU A 354 10.19 5.24 -19.21
C GLU A 354 8.87 4.94 -18.46
N ILE A 355 8.94 4.05 -17.47
CA ILE A 355 7.77 3.75 -16.62
C ILE A 355 7.17 5.02 -16.01
N GLY A 356 5.84 5.12 -16.03
CA GLY A 356 5.14 6.28 -15.50
C GLY A 356 5.28 6.44 -13.99
N LEU A 357 5.21 5.32 -13.25
CA LEU A 357 5.32 5.34 -11.79
C LEU A 357 5.91 4.03 -11.26
N LEU A 358 6.95 4.12 -10.44
CA LEU A 358 7.55 2.95 -9.79
C LEU A 358 6.77 2.55 -8.53
N ASN A 359 6.49 1.27 -8.37
CA ASN A 359 5.85 0.74 -7.17
C ASN A 359 6.90 0.34 -6.13
N MET A 360 6.82 0.90 -4.92
CA MET A 360 7.81 0.62 -3.87
C MET A 360 7.16 0.20 -2.56
N ASP A 361 7.71 -0.88 -1.99
CA ASP A 361 7.38 -1.36 -0.65
C ASP A 361 8.36 -0.88 0.42
N ASP A 362 9.53 -0.38 0.05
CA ASP A 362 10.58 0.04 1.00
C ASP A 362 10.91 1.52 0.85
N LEU A 363 10.35 2.32 1.75
CA LEU A 363 10.53 3.77 1.76
C LEU A 363 11.91 4.21 2.25
N GLY A 364 12.62 3.37 3.00
CA GLY A 364 14.02 3.61 3.33
C GLY A 364 14.84 3.64 2.04
N ILE A 365 14.74 2.58 1.24
CA ILE A 365 15.46 2.51 -0.04
C ILE A 365 15.10 3.69 -0.96
N VAL A 366 13.83 4.12 -0.98
CA VAL A 366 13.42 5.34 -1.68
C VAL A 366 14.26 6.55 -1.24
N ARG A 367 14.34 6.82 0.07
CA ARG A 367 15.13 7.95 0.61
C ARG A 367 16.62 7.84 0.33
N GLN A 368 17.18 6.63 0.38
CA GLN A 368 18.60 6.42 0.07
C GLN A 368 18.91 6.77 -1.39
N ARG A 369 17.96 6.49 -2.29
CA ARG A 369 18.20 6.49 -3.73
C ARG A 369 17.66 7.69 -4.47
N ALA A 370 16.58 8.30 -3.99
CA ALA A 370 15.98 9.52 -4.55
C ALA A 370 17.01 10.62 -4.85
N LYS A 371 18.09 10.70 -4.07
CA LYS A 371 19.19 11.67 -4.24
C LYS A 371 20.04 11.49 -5.51
N GLY A 372 19.95 10.35 -6.19
CA GLY A 372 20.79 10.02 -7.35
C GLY A 372 20.05 9.73 -8.66
N TRP A 373 18.72 9.84 -8.67
CA TRP A 373 17.90 9.25 -9.75
C TRP A 373 17.53 10.20 -10.88
N GLY A 374 17.88 11.50 -10.77
CA GLY A 374 17.47 12.50 -11.75
C GLY A 374 15.94 12.69 -11.79
N SER A 375 15.48 13.74 -12.43
CA SER A 375 14.05 13.93 -12.67
C SER A 375 13.57 12.97 -13.76
N LEU A 376 12.56 12.14 -13.51
CA LEU A 376 11.73 11.65 -14.62
C LEU A 376 11.06 12.90 -15.22
N ARG A 377 11.24 13.14 -16.52
CA ARG A 377 10.72 14.35 -17.18
C ARG A 377 9.20 14.34 -17.06
N TYR A 378 8.67 15.35 -16.38
CA TYR A 378 7.25 15.51 -16.08
C TYR A 378 6.56 16.47 -17.06
N GLU A 379 7.27 17.00 -18.07
CA GLU A 379 6.84 18.21 -18.77
C GLU A 379 5.67 18.02 -19.77
N ASP A 380 5.15 16.81 -20.00
CA ASP A 380 4.13 16.56 -21.04
C ASP A 380 2.89 15.71 -20.63
N LEU A 381 2.46 15.70 -19.36
CA LEU A 381 1.21 15.01 -18.94
C LEU A 381 0.05 15.92 -18.49
#